data_AF-A0AAJ6FNL0-F1
#
_entry.id   AF-A0AAJ6FNL0-F1
#
_cell.length_a   1.000
_cell.length_b   1.000
_cell.length_c   1.000
_cell.angle_alpha   90.00
_cell.angle_beta   90.00
_cell.angle_gamma   90.00
#
_symmetry.space_group_name_H-M   'P 1'
#
loop_
_entity.id
_entity.type
_entity.pdbx_description
1 polymer ?
#
loop_
_entity_poly.entity_id
_entity_poly.type
_entity_poly.pdbx_seq_one_letter_code
_entity_poly.pdbx_strand_id
1 'polypeptide(L)'
;MEFLSIPESVHPTTVQENLVEKITYTPLGKITPQDPNGNPIPGAPTPGYNNDPKDPTKGGITPVPEIPGYTPRVPSVKPEDPGKDTPVVYEKNEDPKKPDISNERDQNAKIIFRDVTTDTDLATEKFTGKSGSKITYSTADKIKELLAKGYVLVNDGFPSDAAFNSDNDVDQTYYVTFKHGEAPVGPNDPHEPGTPINPNDPNGPKWPAKDEYTKEFTSTVHFVDKDGNKLRDDDVQTSTWTRTLIVDTVTGKVKNPDAVWTSDTGNYNDVKVPVIEGYYADKANVPGPKATQENIETNVVYNEIGKIVPVDPEGNPIPGVPILQYKNDPNDPTKVVVTDTPDVPGYTTDTVSVTPNIPGEDTPVVYNKVETPKDPEKTPGRPSTPAPAPTTPEAKPQPAAKEQPKADKPAAELPQMGDADNNSIAALGAVMITSLLSLFGFASKKKKDEENI
;
A
#
# COMPACT_ATOMS: atom_id res chain seq x y z
N MET A 1 84.42 -22.61 22.94
CA MET A 1 85.44 -22.04 22.04
C MET A 1 85.07 -20.60 21.84
N GLU A 2 85.91 -19.60 22.04
CA GLU A 2 87.29 -19.42 22.54
C GLU A 2 87.40 -17.87 22.52
N PHE A 3 88.06 -17.15 23.41
CA PHE A 3 89.48 -17.17 23.72
C PHE A 3 89.62 -16.54 25.12
N LEU A 4 90.13 -17.28 26.10
CA LEU A 4 91.55 -17.53 26.40
C LEU A 4 92.18 -16.41 27.21
N SER A 5 92.47 -16.79 28.45
CA SER A 5 93.41 -16.20 29.41
C SER A 5 94.70 -15.68 28.81
N ILE A 6 95.26 -14.68 29.49
CA ILE A 6 96.70 -14.60 29.72
C ILE A 6 96.95 -13.96 31.11
N PRO A 7 98.09 -14.22 31.76
CA PRO A 7 98.11 -14.96 33.02
C PRO A 7 98.85 -14.21 34.15
N GLU A 8 98.91 -14.90 35.29
CA GLU A 8 99.63 -14.58 36.52
C GLU A 8 101.04 -13.98 36.34
N SER A 9 101.40 -13.07 37.24
CA SER A 9 102.74 -13.10 37.82
C SER A 9 102.79 -12.46 39.22
N VAL A 10 102.84 -13.36 40.21
CA VAL A 10 103.75 -13.41 41.37
C VAL A 10 104.05 -12.11 42.16
N HIS A 11 103.32 -11.98 43.27
CA HIS A 11 103.67 -11.61 44.65
C HIS A 11 104.79 -10.60 44.97
N PRO A 12 104.52 -9.75 45.98
CA PRO A 12 105.41 -9.74 47.15
C PRO A 12 104.70 -9.85 48.51
N THR A 13 105.41 -10.51 49.41
CA THR A 13 105.09 -10.88 50.79
C THR A 13 104.72 -9.68 51.67
N THR A 14 103.56 -9.76 52.34
CA THR A 14 103.23 -8.93 53.50
C THR A 14 103.15 -9.83 54.73
N VAL A 15 103.82 -9.46 55.82
CA VAL A 15 103.67 -10.09 57.13
C VAL A 15 102.23 -9.89 57.57
N GLN A 16 101.42 -10.94 57.56
CA GLN A 16 100.02 -10.87 57.95
C GLN A 16 99.95 -11.05 59.47
N GLU A 17 99.62 -9.99 60.19
CA GLU A 17 99.10 -10.14 61.55
C GLU A 17 97.93 -11.14 61.51
N ASN A 18 97.82 -12.04 62.50
CA ASN A 18 96.66 -12.92 62.60
C ASN A 18 95.41 -12.04 62.82
N LEU A 19 94.74 -11.67 61.74
CA LEU A 19 93.44 -11.02 61.75
C LEU A 19 92.46 -12.07 62.28
N VAL A 20 92.13 -12.00 63.57
CA VAL A 20 91.02 -12.80 64.10
C VAL A 20 89.73 -12.10 63.67
N GLU A 21 89.27 -12.44 62.47
CA GLU A 21 88.00 -11.96 61.97
C GLU A 21 86.87 -12.80 62.61
N LYS A 22 86.09 -12.17 63.49
CA LYS A 22 84.97 -12.84 64.16
C LYS A 22 83.78 -12.91 63.21
N ILE A 23 83.68 -14.00 62.46
CA ILE A 23 82.51 -14.29 61.63
C ILE A 23 81.34 -14.60 62.56
N THR A 24 80.26 -13.84 62.43
CA THR A 24 79.02 -14.06 63.18
C THR A 24 77.98 -14.64 62.24
N TYR A 25 77.46 -15.81 62.57
CA TYR A 25 76.37 -16.44 61.83
C TYR A 25 75.04 -16.01 62.43
N THR A 26 74.19 -15.39 61.62
CA THR A 26 72.81 -15.08 62.00
C THR A 26 71.90 -16.22 61.50
N PRO A 27 70.93 -16.68 62.30
CA PRO A 27 69.92 -17.63 61.82
C PRO A 27 69.21 -17.08 60.58
N LEU A 28 68.97 -17.95 59.60
CA LEU A 28 68.10 -17.62 58.49
C LEU A 28 66.65 -17.48 58.96
N GLY A 29 65.92 -16.55 58.35
CA GLY A 29 64.48 -16.42 58.49
C GLY A 29 63.74 -17.62 57.90
N LYS A 30 62.42 -17.61 58.05
CA LYS A 30 61.54 -18.67 57.55
C LYS A 30 60.36 -18.14 56.74
N ILE A 31 59.74 -19.04 55.99
CA ILE A 31 58.46 -18.77 55.33
C ILE A 31 57.35 -18.80 56.39
N THR A 32 56.49 -17.80 56.39
CA THR A 32 55.30 -17.73 57.27
C THR A 32 54.02 -17.74 56.43
N PRO A 33 53.29 -18.88 56.37
CA PRO A 33 52.04 -18.97 55.64
C PRO A 33 50.93 -18.09 56.23
N GLN A 34 50.29 -17.27 55.40
CA GLN A 34 49.20 -16.38 55.80
C GLN A 34 48.03 -16.45 54.81
N ASP A 35 46.83 -16.11 55.28
CA ASP A 35 45.65 -15.92 54.44
C ASP A 35 45.71 -14.58 53.67
N PRO A 36 44.79 -14.31 52.73
CA PRO A 36 44.77 -13.04 51.98
C PRO A 36 44.55 -11.79 52.84
N ASN A 37 44.09 -11.96 54.10
CA ASN A 37 43.86 -10.88 55.06
C ASN A 37 45.08 -10.67 55.99
N GLY A 38 46.16 -11.43 55.81
CA GLY A 38 47.40 -11.32 56.60
C GLY A 38 47.40 -12.08 57.92
N ASN A 39 46.41 -12.96 58.17
CA ASN A 39 46.40 -13.81 59.37
C ASN A 39 47.26 -15.07 59.16
N PRO A 40 48.03 -15.51 60.17
CA PRO A 40 48.79 -16.75 60.06
C PRO A 40 47.86 -17.97 59.96
N ILE A 41 48.21 -18.92 59.08
CA ILE A 41 47.46 -20.17 58.92
C ILE A 41 47.82 -21.13 60.08
N PRO A 42 46.87 -21.47 60.97
CA PRO A 42 47.17 -22.29 62.14
C PRO A 42 47.69 -23.68 61.76
N GLY A 43 48.80 -24.10 62.39
CA GLY A 43 49.40 -25.43 62.18
C GLY A 43 50.15 -25.61 60.86
N ALA A 44 50.29 -24.56 60.04
CA ALA A 44 51.03 -24.63 58.79
C ALA A 44 52.56 -24.79 59.02
N PRO A 45 53.27 -25.56 58.17
CA PRO A 45 54.72 -25.64 58.24
C PRO A 45 55.36 -24.27 57.99
N THR A 46 56.41 -23.93 58.74
CA THR A 46 57.19 -22.70 58.55
C THR A 46 58.65 -23.03 58.24
N PRO A 47 58.97 -23.53 57.03
CA PRO A 47 60.32 -23.95 56.70
C PRO A 47 61.27 -22.75 56.70
N GLY A 48 62.44 -22.94 57.33
CA GLY A 48 63.56 -21.99 57.24
C GLY A 48 64.10 -21.91 55.82
N TYR A 49 64.73 -20.78 55.48
CA TYR A 49 65.38 -20.64 54.19
C TYR A 49 66.56 -21.61 54.01
N ASN A 50 66.75 -22.06 52.77
CA ASN A 50 67.99 -22.70 52.35
C ASN A 50 69.13 -21.67 52.33
N ASN A 51 70.38 -22.09 52.52
CA ASN A 51 71.55 -21.25 52.22
C ASN A 51 71.74 -21.14 50.70
N ASP A 52 72.20 -19.99 50.19
CA ASP A 52 72.65 -19.90 48.81
C ASP A 52 74.03 -20.61 48.68
N PRO A 53 74.16 -21.68 47.87
CA PRO A 53 75.40 -22.46 47.78
C PRO A 53 76.55 -21.68 47.15
N LYS A 54 76.30 -20.52 46.55
CA LYS A 54 77.30 -19.69 45.85
C LYS A 54 77.61 -18.38 46.59
N ASP A 55 76.82 -18.01 47.59
CA ASP A 55 77.00 -16.77 48.34
C ASP A 55 76.55 -16.94 49.80
N PRO A 56 77.49 -17.07 50.76
CA PRO A 56 77.16 -17.33 52.17
C PRO A 56 76.45 -16.16 52.86
N THR A 57 76.32 -15.00 52.22
CA THR A 57 75.58 -13.84 52.73
C THR A 57 74.12 -13.81 52.27
N LYS A 58 73.68 -14.79 51.44
CA LYS A 58 72.34 -14.83 50.84
C LYS A 58 71.57 -16.10 51.18
N GLY A 59 70.24 -15.97 51.19
CA GLY A 59 69.33 -17.10 51.25
C GLY A 59 69.07 -17.68 49.86
N GLY A 60 69.04 -19.01 49.77
CA GLY A 60 68.71 -19.76 48.59
C GLY A 60 67.21 -19.81 48.32
N ILE A 61 66.85 -20.21 47.10
CA ILE A 61 65.46 -20.44 46.71
C ILE A 61 64.91 -21.58 47.59
N THR A 62 63.81 -21.30 48.27
CA THR A 62 63.16 -22.25 49.18
C THR A 62 61.74 -22.51 48.67
N PRO A 63 61.36 -23.77 48.40
CA PRO A 63 59.99 -24.08 48.00
C PRO A 63 59.03 -23.73 49.14
N VAL A 64 57.86 -23.19 48.78
CA VAL A 64 56.82 -22.95 49.78
C VAL A 64 56.20 -24.30 50.19
N PRO A 65 55.81 -24.48 51.46
CA PRO A 65 55.22 -25.74 51.90
C PRO A 65 53.85 -25.97 51.27
N GLU A 66 53.55 -27.21 50.90
CA GLU A 66 52.19 -27.60 50.55
C GLU A 66 51.33 -27.62 51.81
N ILE A 67 50.21 -26.90 51.79
CA ILE A 67 49.24 -26.86 52.89
C ILE A 67 47.93 -27.48 52.39
N PRO A 68 47.47 -28.62 52.95
CA PRO A 68 46.24 -29.25 52.53
C PRO A 68 45.06 -28.27 52.55
N GLY A 69 44.34 -28.15 51.42
CA GLY A 69 43.19 -27.25 51.29
C GLY A 69 43.54 -25.78 50.99
N TYR A 70 44.80 -25.47 50.68
CA TYR A 70 45.25 -24.13 50.32
C TYR A 70 46.20 -24.17 49.11
N THR A 71 46.14 -23.16 48.25
CA THR A 71 47.06 -22.97 47.12
C THR A 71 47.91 -21.73 47.37
N PRO A 72 49.25 -21.83 47.38
CA PRO A 72 50.11 -20.65 47.51
C PRO A 72 50.09 -19.82 46.23
N ARG A 73 50.15 -18.49 46.37
CA ARG A 73 50.25 -17.60 45.19
C ARG A 73 51.56 -17.73 44.42
N VAL A 74 52.61 -18.23 45.08
CA VAL A 74 53.94 -18.44 44.48
C VAL A 74 54.49 -19.81 44.89
N PRO A 75 55.14 -20.56 44.01
CA PRO A 75 55.61 -21.91 44.32
C PRO A 75 56.94 -21.96 45.12
N SER A 76 57.67 -20.85 45.19
CA SER A 76 58.95 -20.74 45.92
C SER A 76 59.27 -19.29 46.25
N VAL A 77 60.09 -19.07 47.27
CA VAL A 77 60.57 -17.74 47.65
C VAL A 77 62.09 -17.71 47.62
N LYS A 78 62.66 -16.62 47.09
CA LYS A 78 64.06 -16.24 47.32
C LYS A 78 64.08 -15.01 48.23
N PRO A 79 64.64 -15.07 49.44
CA PRO A 79 64.62 -13.93 50.34
C PRO A 79 65.55 -12.82 49.86
N GLU A 80 65.08 -11.58 49.95
CA GLU A 80 65.92 -10.39 49.76
C GLU A 80 66.77 -10.11 51.01
N ASP A 81 66.21 -10.38 52.20
CA ASP A 81 66.88 -10.30 53.50
C ASP A 81 66.87 -11.68 54.17
N PRO A 82 67.99 -12.43 54.15
CA PRO A 82 68.03 -13.82 54.61
C PRO A 82 67.73 -13.98 56.11
N GLY A 83 67.86 -12.93 56.92
CA GLY A 83 67.62 -12.96 58.36
C GLY A 83 66.17 -12.66 58.77
N LYS A 84 65.28 -12.36 57.81
CA LYS A 84 63.89 -11.99 58.08
C LYS A 84 62.92 -13.06 57.58
N ASP A 85 61.85 -13.24 58.34
CA ASP A 85 60.74 -14.07 57.93
C ASP A 85 59.98 -13.42 56.77
N THR A 86 59.48 -14.23 55.83
CA THR A 86 58.71 -13.72 54.70
C THR A 86 57.30 -14.30 54.72
N PRO A 87 56.26 -13.46 54.67
CA PRO A 87 54.90 -13.90 54.55
C PRO A 87 54.63 -14.43 53.14
N VAL A 88 54.03 -15.62 53.05
CA VAL A 88 53.53 -16.16 51.77
C VAL A 88 52.02 -16.26 51.89
N VAL A 89 51.32 -15.62 50.95
CA VAL A 89 49.86 -15.64 50.90
C VAL A 89 49.38 -16.93 50.24
N TYR A 90 48.48 -17.62 50.92
CA TYR A 90 47.77 -18.78 50.42
C TYR A 90 46.30 -18.46 50.26
N GLU A 91 45.73 -18.93 49.16
CA GLU A 91 44.30 -18.88 48.92
C GLU A 91 43.69 -20.21 49.37
N LYS A 92 42.61 -20.15 50.16
CA LYS A 92 41.91 -21.35 50.58
C LYS A 92 41.27 -21.99 49.34
N ASN A 93 41.58 -23.25 49.08
CA ASN A 93 40.94 -23.99 48.00
C ASN A 93 39.45 -24.11 48.34
N GLU A 94 38.60 -23.70 47.41
CA GLU A 94 37.16 -23.93 47.56
C GLU A 94 36.91 -25.44 47.65
N ASP A 95 36.08 -25.82 48.62
CA ASP A 95 35.76 -27.21 48.92
C ASP A 95 35.17 -27.89 47.65
N PRO A 96 35.67 -29.05 47.21
CA PRO A 96 35.04 -29.82 46.13
C PRO A 96 33.61 -30.28 46.50
N LYS A 97 33.21 -30.10 47.77
CA LYS A 97 31.85 -30.29 48.26
C LYS A 97 31.08 -28.98 48.39
N LYS A 98 30.97 -28.20 47.31
CA LYS A 98 29.65 -27.61 47.06
C LYS A 98 28.76 -28.81 46.71
N PRO A 99 27.69 -29.15 47.45
CA PRO A 99 26.74 -30.13 46.94
C PRO A 99 26.38 -29.69 45.52
N ASP A 100 26.26 -30.62 44.58
CA ASP A 100 25.70 -30.29 43.27
C ASP A 100 24.23 -29.93 43.48
N ILE A 101 23.99 -28.69 43.91
CA ILE A 101 22.69 -28.08 44.10
C ILE A 101 22.06 -27.73 42.75
N SER A 102 22.61 -28.15 41.59
CA SER A 102 21.93 -28.00 40.29
C SER A 102 20.56 -28.69 40.27
N ASN A 103 20.43 -29.79 41.02
CA ASN A 103 19.17 -30.53 41.16
C ASN A 103 18.23 -29.96 42.25
N GLU A 104 18.72 -29.08 43.12
CA GLU A 104 17.94 -28.46 44.21
C GLU A 104 17.59 -26.99 43.97
N ARG A 105 18.37 -26.29 43.14
CA ARG A 105 18.10 -24.92 42.71
C ARG A 105 16.95 -24.89 41.72
N ASP A 106 16.16 -23.83 41.84
CA ASP A 106 15.15 -23.54 40.86
C ASP A 106 15.83 -23.07 39.58
N GLN A 107 15.46 -23.70 38.47
CA GLN A 107 15.89 -23.42 37.11
C GLN A 107 14.88 -22.49 36.47
N ASN A 108 15.37 -21.58 35.62
CA ASN A 108 14.51 -20.65 34.91
C ASN A 108 14.43 -21.01 33.42
N ALA A 109 13.22 -20.92 32.88
CA ALA A 109 12.96 -21.00 31.46
C ALA A 109 12.10 -19.83 31.03
N LYS A 110 12.26 -19.37 29.80
CA LYS A 110 11.38 -18.38 29.19
C LYS A 110 10.96 -18.81 27.80
N ILE A 111 9.72 -18.48 27.46
CA ILE A 111 9.16 -18.65 26.13
C ILE A 111 8.93 -17.25 25.59
N ILE A 112 9.60 -16.92 24.49
CA ILE A 112 9.52 -15.61 23.84
C ILE A 112 8.69 -15.74 22.57
N PHE A 113 7.57 -15.03 22.53
CA PHE A 113 6.76 -14.85 21.34
C PHE A 113 7.34 -13.65 20.58
N ARG A 114 8.00 -13.89 19.46
CA ARG A 114 8.74 -12.86 18.72
C ARG A 114 8.12 -12.59 17.36
N ASP A 115 7.93 -11.33 17.04
CA ASP A 115 7.67 -10.87 15.69
C ASP A 115 8.99 -10.71 14.93
N VAL A 116 9.22 -11.56 13.93
CA VAL A 116 10.42 -11.52 13.09
C VAL A 116 10.32 -10.48 11.98
N THR A 117 9.14 -9.89 11.73
CA THR A 117 9.00 -8.77 10.78
C THR A 117 9.62 -7.50 11.34
N THR A 118 9.46 -7.25 12.64
CA THR A 118 9.99 -6.07 13.33
C THR A 118 11.17 -6.34 14.26
N ASP A 119 11.52 -7.63 14.46
CA ASP A 119 12.50 -8.10 15.46
C ASP A 119 12.16 -7.64 16.89
N THR A 120 10.88 -7.79 17.27
CA THR A 120 10.37 -7.38 18.58
C THR A 120 9.72 -8.53 19.35
N ASP A 121 9.84 -8.50 20.67
CA ASP A 121 9.17 -9.46 21.55
C ASP A 121 7.73 -9.02 21.82
N LEU A 122 6.78 -9.82 21.36
CA LEU A 122 5.34 -9.60 21.55
C LEU A 122 4.90 -9.97 22.97
N ALA A 123 5.50 -11.04 23.51
CA ALA A 123 5.28 -11.50 24.87
C ALA A 123 6.47 -12.34 25.35
N THR A 124 6.67 -12.38 26.66
CA THR A 124 7.64 -13.28 27.30
C THR A 124 6.97 -13.93 28.49
N GLU A 125 6.85 -15.24 28.46
CA GLU A 125 6.39 -16.05 29.59
C GLU A 125 7.61 -16.60 30.33
N LYS A 126 7.64 -16.49 31.66
CA LYS A 126 8.75 -16.95 32.49
C LYS A 126 8.27 -18.06 33.41
N PHE A 127 9.09 -19.10 33.52
CA PHE A 127 8.82 -20.29 34.30
C PHE A 127 10.00 -20.59 35.19
N THR A 128 9.71 -21.13 36.37
CA THR A 128 10.70 -21.52 37.35
C THR A 128 10.33 -22.90 37.89
N GLY A 129 11.29 -23.81 38.00
CA GLY A 129 11.02 -25.17 38.47
C GLY A 129 12.28 -25.98 38.72
N LYS A 130 12.14 -27.20 39.23
CA LYS A 130 13.29 -28.07 39.52
C LYS A 130 13.88 -28.64 38.22
N SER A 131 15.20 -28.82 38.20
CA SER A 131 15.89 -29.52 37.10
C SER A 131 15.22 -30.86 36.79
N GLY A 132 15.11 -31.18 35.50
CA GLY A 132 14.48 -32.38 34.96
C GLY A 132 12.95 -32.38 35.04
N SER A 133 12.32 -31.43 35.75
CA SER A 133 10.86 -31.34 35.82
C SER A 133 10.28 -30.81 34.52
N LYS A 134 9.11 -31.33 34.13
CA LYS A 134 8.40 -30.89 32.93
C LYS A 134 7.93 -29.44 33.07
N ILE A 135 8.14 -28.63 32.03
CA ILE A 135 7.53 -27.31 31.91
C ILE A 135 6.07 -27.50 31.48
N THR A 136 5.14 -27.31 32.41
CA THR A 136 3.70 -27.50 32.16
C THR A 136 3.11 -26.23 31.56
N TYR A 137 3.26 -26.07 30.24
CA TYR A 137 2.73 -24.95 29.47
C TYR A 137 2.32 -25.41 28.07
N SER A 138 1.45 -24.63 27.42
CA SER A 138 1.10 -24.80 26.01
C SER A 138 1.08 -23.44 25.32
N THR A 139 1.72 -23.36 24.16
CA THR A 139 1.76 -22.18 23.30
C THR A 139 0.44 -21.92 22.58
N ALA A 140 -0.47 -22.89 22.56
CA ALA A 140 -1.68 -22.88 21.72
C ALA A 140 -2.57 -21.65 21.92
N ASP A 141 -2.83 -21.25 23.17
CA ASP A 141 -3.73 -20.11 23.45
C ASP A 141 -3.12 -18.78 23.02
N LYS A 142 -1.82 -18.57 23.28
CA LYS A 142 -1.11 -17.36 22.85
C LYS A 142 -0.92 -17.33 21.34
N ILE A 143 -0.64 -18.47 20.70
CA ILE A 143 -0.64 -18.59 19.23
C ILE A 143 -2.01 -18.17 18.69
N LYS A 144 -3.10 -18.71 19.23
CA LYS A 144 -4.47 -18.37 18.80
C LYS A 144 -4.78 -16.87 18.97
N GLU A 145 -4.36 -16.27 20.08
CA GLU A 145 -4.49 -14.83 20.32
C GLU A 145 -3.75 -14.00 19.25
N LEU A 146 -2.50 -14.37 18.93
CA LEU A 146 -1.69 -13.64 17.95
C LEU A 146 -2.20 -13.83 16.51
N LEU A 147 -2.66 -15.03 16.15
CA LEU A 147 -3.34 -15.27 14.88
C LEU A 147 -4.60 -14.41 14.75
N ALA A 148 -5.36 -14.24 15.84
CA ALA A 148 -6.55 -13.38 15.85
C ALA A 148 -6.23 -11.88 15.71
N LYS A 149 -4.99 -11.46 15.98
CA LYS A 149 -4.48 -10.09 15.76
C LYS A 149 -3.82 -9.91 14.39
N GLY A 150 -3.93 -10.89 13.49
CA GLY A 150 -3.40 -10.82 12.14
C GLY A 150 -1.93 -11.24 11.99
N TYR A 151 -1.31 -11.83 13.01
CA TYR A 151 0.00 -12.47 12.83
C TYR A 151 -0.13 -13.82 12.12
N VAL A 152 0.95 -14.26 11.50
CA VAL A 152 1.10 -15.59 10.91
C VAL A 152 2.20 -16.32 11.67
N LEU A 153 1.88 -17.50 12.21
CA LEU A 153 2.87 -18.36 12.87
C LEU A 153 3.96 -18.78 11.87
N VAL A 154 5.22 -18.57 12.23
CA VAL A 154 6.39 -18.98 11.44
C VAL A 154 6.96 -20.28 12.02
N ASN A 155 7.19 -20.32 13.32
CA ASN A 155 7.74 -21.50 13.99
C ASN A 155 7.29 -21.56 15.45
N ASP A 156 6.86 -22.74 15.90
CA ASP A 156 6.73 -23.03 17.33
C ASP A 156 7.95 -23.85 17.79
N GLY A 157 8.87 -23.18 18.46
CA GLY A 157 10.09 -23.79 19.00
C GLY A 157 9.94 -24.32 20.42
N PHE A 158 8.74 -24.35 21.01
CA PHE A 158 8.51 -24.89 22.34
C PHE A 158 8.13 -26.38 22.28
N PRO A 159 9.00 -27.30 22.73
CA PRO A 159 8.71 -28.73 22.64
C PRO A 159 7.66 -29.17 23.67
N SER A 160 6.75 -30.06 23.28
CA SER A 160 5.65 -30.54 24.16
C SER A 160 6.11 -31.34 25.39
N ASP A 161 7.36 -31.83 25.35
CA ASP A 161 8.07 -32.55 26.40
C ASP A 161 9.19 -31.70 27.03
N ALA A 162 9.18 -30.38 26.85
CA ALA A 162 10.14 -29.48 27.45
C ALA A 162 10.26 -29.72 28.97
N ALA A 163 11.50 -29.80 29.44
CA ALA A 163 11.84 -29.94 30.84
C ALA A 163 12.95 -28.95 31.20
N PHE A 164 12.98 -28.52 32.46
CA PHE A 164 14.05 -27.65 32.93
C PHE A 164 15.41 -28.38 32.83
N ASN A 165 16.39 -27.75 32.18
CA ASN A 165 17.79 -28.15 32.18
C ASN A 165 18.44 -28.07 33.59
N SER A 166 19.73 -28.37 33.68
CA SER A 166 20.51 -28.28 34.93
C SER A 166 21.53 -27.13 34.94
N ASP A 167 21.42 -26.19 33.99
CA ASP A 167 22.38 -25.10 33.85
C ASP A 167 21.96 -23.91 34.71
N ASN A 168 22.69 -23.70 35.81
CA ASN A 168 22.37 -22.64 36.76
C ASN A 168 22.79 -21.23 36.31
N ASP A 169 23.56 -21.13 35.22
CA ASP A 169 24.14 -19.86 34.75
C ASP A 169 23.40 -19.31 33.52
N VAL A 170 22.54 -20.11 32.88
CA VAL A 170 21.82 -19.76 31.65
C VAL A 170 20.33 -20.11 31.72
N ASP A 171 19.48 -19.09 31.67
CA ASP A 171 18.04 -19.28 31.48
C ASP A 171 17.75 -19.95 30.13
N GLN A 172 17.03 -21.07 30.17
CA GLN A 172 16.55 -21.72 28.94
C GLN A 172 15.61 -20.79 28.19
N THR A 173 15.78 -20.68 26.88
CA THR A 173 14.96 -19.81 26.05
C THR A 173 14.39 -20.59 24.88
N TYR A 174 13.06 -20.58 24.77
CA TYR A 174 12.34 -21.09 23.61
C TYR A 174 11.74 -19.92 22.84
N TYR A 175 11.72 -20.02 21.51
CA TYR A 175 11.15 -19.00 20.64
C TYR A 175 9.93 -19.55 19.91
N VAL A 176 8.83 -18.80 19.97
CA VAL A 176 7.68 -18.95 19.09
C VAL A 176 7.66 -17.73 18.18
N THR A 177 7.94 -17.91 16.90
CA THR A 177 8.14 -16.78 15.98
C THR A 177 6.93 -16.59 15.09
N PHE A 178 6.60 -15.32 14.84
CA PHE A 178 5.50 -14.86 14.01
C PHE A 178 6.02 -13.83 13.02
N LYS A 179 5.30 -13.67 11.91
CA LYS A 179 5.45 -12.54 11.01
C LYS A 179 4.12 -11.83 10.87
N HIS A 180 4.13 -10.62 10.35
CA HIS A 180 2.89 -9.96 9.96
C HIS A 180 2.21 -10.71 8.82
N GLY A 181 0.88 -10.82 8.88
CA GLY A 181 0.08 -11.25 7.75
C GLY A 181 -0.10 -10.13 6.73
N GLU A 182 -0.54 -10.50 5.55
CA GLU A 182 -0.83 -9.60 4.45
C GLU A 182 -2.16 -9.99 3.83
N ALA A 183 -2.98 -9.00 3.47
CA ALA A 183 -4.24 -9.23 2.80
C ALA A 183 -4.46 -8.20 1.67
N PRO A 184 -4.94 -8.61 0.50
CA PRO A 184 -5.28 -7.70 -0.57
C PRO A 184 -6.58 -6.93 -0.26
N VAL A 185 -6.70 -5.73 -0.80
CA VAL A 185 -7.96 -5.00 -0.90
C VAL A 185 -8.03 -4.28 -2.25
N GLY A 186 -9.16 -4.40 -2.92
CA GLY A 186 -9.36 -3.86 -4.26
C GLY A 186 -10.63 -4.37 -4.91
N PRO A 187 -10.81 -4.17 -6.23
CA PRO A 187 -12.02 -4.59 -6.93
C PRO A 187 -12.30 -6.09 -6.86
N ASN A 188 -11.25 -6.92 -6.84
CA ASN A 188 -11.36 -8.38 -6.78
C ASN A 188 -11.42 -8.93 -5.35
N ASP A 189 -11.06 -8.10 -4.36
CA ASP A 189 -11.04 -8.43 -2.94
C ASP A 189 -11.66 -7.26 -2.16
N PRO A 190 -12.98 -7.02 -2.30
CA PRO A 190 -13.62 -5.88 -1.69
C PRO A 190 -13.82 -6.10 -0.18
N HIS A 191 -13.47 -5.07 0.59
CA HIS A 191 -13.73 -5.02 2.02
C HIS A 191 -14.45 -3.71 2.35
N GLU A 192 -15.34 -3.76 3.35
CA GLU A 192 -16.05 -2.57 3.82
C GLU A 192 -15.06 -1.61 4.51
N PRO A 193 -14.86 -0.38 4.00
CA PRO A 193 -13.91 0.58 4.57
C PRO A 193 -14.16 0.85 6.06
N GLY A 194 -13.07 0.96 6.84
CA GLY A 194 -13.18 1.26 8.26
C GLY A 194 -13.65 0.10 9.16
N THR A 195 -13.98 -1.07 8.58
CA THR A 195 -14.22 -2.29 9.36
C THR A 195 -12.89 -2.94 9.79
N PRO A 196 -12.86 -3.67 10.92
CA PRO A 196 -11.66 -4.37 11.37
C PRO A 196 -11.16 -5.37 10.32
N ILE A 197 -9.85 -5.37 10.08
CA ILE A 197 -9.19 -6.35 9.21
C ILE A 197 -9.31 -7.75 9.81
N ASN A 198 -9.14 -7.85 11.13
CA ASN A 198 -9.25 -9.10 11.87
C ASN A 198 -10.59 -9.14 12.62
N PRO A 199 -11.55 -10.03 12.25
CA PRO A 199 -12.89 -10.03 12.83
C PRO A 199 -12.94 -10.29 14.35
N ASN A 200 -11.93 -10.98 14.88
CA ASN A 200 -11.82 -11.30 16.31
C ASN A 200 -11.11 -10.20 17.13
N ASP A 201 -10.66 -9.12 16.46
CA ASP A 201 -10.05 -7.95 17.09
C ASP A 201 -10.78 -6.68 16.65
N PRO A 202 -11.95 -6.36 17.24
CA PRO A 202 -12.81 -5.27 16.78
C PRO A 202 -12.19 -3.88 16.95
N ASN A 203 -11.17 -3.74 17.80
CA ASN A 203 -10.42 -2.50 18.00
C ASN A 203 -9.08 -2.49 17.22
N GLY A 204 -8.82 -3.55 16.45
CA GLY A 204 -7.61 -3.72 15.67
C GLY A 204 -7.52 -2.82 14.44
N PRO A 205 -6.53 -3.04 13.56
CA PRO A 205 -6.37 -2.28 12.33
C PRO A 205 -7.60 -2.44 11.43
N LYS A 206 -7.88 -1.40 10.64
CA LYS A 206 -9.08 -1.28 9.81
C LYS A 206 -8.74 -1.25 8.34
N TRP A 207 -9.66 -1.72 7.51
CA TRP A 207 -9.53 -1.63 6.05
C TRP A 207 -9.46 -0.16 5.58
N PRO A 208 -8.65 0.13 4.56
CA PRO A 208 -8.44 1.49 4.06
C PRO A 208 -9.70 2.08 3.43
N ALA A 209 -9.69 3.39 3.22
CA ALA A 209 -10.80 4.08 2.58
C ALA A 209 -10.95 3.65 1.11
N LYS A 210 -12.17 3.68 0.58
CA LYS A 210 -12.46 3.20 -0.78
C LYS A 210 -11.72 4.01 -1.86
N ASP A 211 -11.56 5.31 -1.63
CA ASP A 211 -10.85 6.24 -2.51
C ASP A 211 -9.32 6.01 -2.56
N GLU A 212 -8.77 5.20 -1.66
CA GLU A 212 -7.37 4.77 -1.73
C GLU A 212 -7.15 3.73 -2.83
N TYR A 213 -8.18 3.00 -3.28
CA TYR A 213 -8.06 1.94 -4.27
C TYR A 213 -9.11 1.97 -5.41
N THR A 214 -10.09 2.85 -5.34
CA THR A 214 -11.08 3.11 -6.41
C THR A 214 -11.35 4.61 -6.53
N LYS A 215 -11.22 5.18 -7.73
CA LYS A 215 -11.53 6.59 -8.04
C LYS A 215 -12.35 6.68 -9.31
N GLU A 216 -13.12 7.75 -9.44
CA GLU A 216 -13.88 8.05 -10.65
C GLU A 216 -13.48 9.41 -11.19
N PHE A 217 -13.41 9.51 -12.51
CA PHE A 217 -13.16 10.75 -13.23
C PHE A 217 -14.13 10.87 -14.40
N THR A 218 -14.49 12.09 -14.76
CA THR A 218 -15.51 12.34 -15.79
C THR A 218 -14.96 13.06 -17.01
N SER A 219 -15.54 12.78 -18.18
CA SER A 219 -15.50 13.65 -19.35
C SER A 219 -16.89 14.24 -19.56
N THR A 220 -17.01 15.55 -19.45
CA THR A 220 -18.27 16.28 -19.53
C THR A 220 -18.28 17.20 -20.74
N VAL A 221 -19.27 17.03 -21.62
CA VAL A 221 -19.55 17.94 -22.73
C VAL A 221 -20.74 18.82 -22.36
N HIS A 222 -20.48 20.12 -22.20
CA HIS A 222 -21.52 21.12 -21.96
C HIS A 222 -22.05 21.69 -23.27
N PHE A 223 -23.35 21.92 -23.34
CA PHE A 223 -24.02 22.51 -24.49
C PHE A 223 -24.58 23.88 -24.10
N VAL A 224 -23.90 24.94 -24.55
CA VAL A 224 -24.14 26.31 -24.08
C VAL A 224 -24.37 27.26 -25.25
N ASP A 225 -25.04 28.38 -24.98
CA ASP A 225 -25.07 29.50 -25.93
C ASP A 225 -23.76 30.31 -25.90
N LYS A 226 -23.67 31.35 -26.74
CA LYS A 226 -22.52 32.27 -26.80
C LYS A 226 -22.20 32.98 -25.48
N ASP A 227 -23.18 33.10 -24.58
CA ASP A 227 -23.06 33.78 -23.29
C ASP A 227 -22.73 32.78 -22.16
N GLY A 228 -22.62 31.48 -22.50
CA GLY A 228 -22.32 30.40 -21.57
C GLY A 228 -23.54 29.84 -20.85
N ASN A 229 -24.76 30.23 -21.23
CA ASN A 229 -25.97 29.67 -20.63
C ASN A 229 -26.22 28.26 -21.15
N LYS A 230 -26.56 27.36 -20.23
CA LYS A 230 -26.90 25.97 -20.55
C LYS A 230 -28.17 25.91 -21.41
N LEU A 231 -28.07 25.32 -22.60
CA LEU A 231 -29.20 25.11 -23.51
C LEU A 231 -29.86 23.74 -23.36
N ARG A 232 -29.09 22.74 -22.90
CA ARG A 232 -29.56 21.37 -22.66
C ARG A 232 -28.64 20.65 -21.68
N ASP A 233 -29.06 19.46 -21.25
CA ASP A 233 -28.24 18.61 -20.39
C ASP A 233 -26.94 18.16 -21.03
N ASP A 234 -25.90 18.14 -20.19
CA ASP A 234 -24.54 17.78 -20.53
C ASP A 234 -24.45 16.29 -20.86
N ASP A 235 -23.51 15.92 -21.72
CA ASP A 235 -23.10 14.53 -21.90
C ASP A 235 -21.98 14.22 -20.91
N VAL A 236 -22.25 13.33 -19.96
CA VAL A 236 -21.30 12.96 -18.90
C VAL A 236 -20.93 11.49 -19.06
N GLN A 237 -19.64 11.23 -19.23
CA GLN A 237 -19.09 9.88 -19.27
C GLN A 237 -18.11 9.71 -18.11
N THR A 238 -18.15 8.57 -17.43
CA THR A 238 -17.32 8.27 -16.25
C THR A 238 -16.31 7.19 -16.59
N SER A 239 -15.09 7.35 -16.10
CA SER A 239 -14.08 6.29 -16.02
C SER A 239 -13.85 5.91 -14.55
N THR A 240 -13.75 4.62 -14.28
CA THR A 240 -13.43 4.09 -12.96
C THR A 240 -12.00 3.57 -12.96
N TRP A 241 -11.17 4.18 -12.13
CA TRP A 241 -9.78 3.82 -11.93
C TRP A 241 -9.64 2.99 -10.67
N THR A 242 -8.95 1.85 -10.78
CA THR A 242 -8.80 0.92 -9.66
C THR A 242 -7.36 0.45 -9.50
N ARG A 243 -7.02 0.02 -8.29
CA ARG A 243 -5.77 -0.70 -7.99
C ARG A 243 -6.01 -1.71 -6.88
N THR A 244 -5.08 -2.64 -6.72
CA THR A 244 -5.08 -3.59 -5.59
C THR A 244 -4.00 -3.18 -4.60
N LEU A 245 -4.39 -2.90 -3.37
CA LEU A 245 -3.49 -2.62 -2.26
C LEU A 245 -3.24 -3.90 -1.46
N ILE A 246 -2.04 -4.03 -0.91
CA ILE A 246 -1.65 -5.08 0.03
C ILE A 246 -1.52 -4.42 1.40
N VAL A 247 -2.36 -4.85 2.33
CA VAL A 247 -2.44 -4.30 3.68
C VAL A 247 -1.78 -5.27 4.66
N ASP A 248 -0.94 -4.72 5.53
CA ASP A 248 -0.38 -5.42 6.67
C ASP A 248 -1.46 -5.67 7.72
N THR A 249 -1.78 -6.92 8.02
CA THR A 249 -2.94 -7.28 8.86
C THR A 249 -2.74 -7.00 10.34
N VAL A 250 -1.52 -6.72 10.78
CA VAL A 250 -1.19 -6.36 12.17
C VAL A 250 -1.27 -4.85 12.38
N THR A 251 -0.77 -4.08 11.42
CA THR A 251 -0.62 -2.62 11.55
C THR A 251 -1.67 -1.82 10.77
N GLY A 252 -2.35 -2.43 9.80
CA GLY A 252 -3.28 -1.76 8.88
C GLY A 252 -2.60 -0.92 7.81
N LYS A 253 -1.26 -0.93 7.71
CA LYS A 253 -0.52 -0.10 6.77
C LYS A 253 -0.51 -0.73 5.37
N VAL A 254 -0.67 0.11 4.36
CA VAL A 254 -0.51 -0.28 2.96
C VAL A 254 0.98 -0.49 2.66
N LYS A 255 1.32 -1.66 2.11
CA LYS A 255 2.70 -2.06 1.78
C LYS A 255 3.13 -1.68 0.37
N ASN A 256 2.18 -1.44 -0.53
CA ASN A 256 2.40 -1.07 -1.93
C ASN A 256 1.70 0.26 -2.28
N PRO A 257 2.05 1.38 -1.61
CA PRO A 257 1.37 2.67 -1.82
C PRO A 257 1.45 3.17 -3.27
N ASP A 258 2.48 2.75 -4.02
CA ASP A 258 2.74 3.12 -5.41
C ASP A 258 2.11 2.16 -6.43
N ALA A 259 1.19 1.29 -6.01
CA ALA A 259 0.47 0.40 -6.92
C ALA A 259 -0.20 1.20 -8.04
N VAL A 260 0.06 0.76 -9.28
CA VAL A 260 -0.40 1.43 -10.51
C VAL A 260 -1.91 1.32 -10.63
N TRP A 261 -2.53 2.45 -10.91
CA TRP A 261 -3.95 2.53 -11.20
C TRP A 261 -4.25 2.07 -12.63
N THR A 262 -5.35 1.34 -12.78
CA THR A 262 -5.87 0.85 -14.05
C THR A 262 -7.26 1.42 -14.28
N SER A 263 -7.46 2.05 -15.42
CA SER A 263 -8.77 2.51 -15.86
C SER A 263 -9.58 1.35 -16.44
N ASP A 264 -10.88 1.34 -16.22
CA ASP A 264 -11.83 0.46 -16.90
C ASP A 264 -11.99 0.79 -18.39
N THR A 265 -11.71 2.03 -18.78
CA THR A 265 -11.72 2.50 -20.17
C THR A 265 -10.42 3.20 -20.58
N GLY A 266 -9.97 2.98 -21.81
CA GLY A 266 -8.82 3.70 -22.38
C GLY A 266 -9.15 5.11 -22.87
N ASN A 267 -10.34 5.27 -23.46
CA ASN A 267 -10.83 6.50 -24.06
C ASN A 267 -12.32 6.67 -23.74
N TYR A 268 -12.75 7.91 -23.61
CA TYR A 268 -14.18 8.22 -23.65
C TYR A 268 -14.72 8.08 -25.07
N ASN A 269 -16.03 7.96 -25.22
CA ASN A 269 -16.68 7.90 -26.52
C ASN A 269 -16.83 9.30 -27.11
N ASP A 270 -16.80 9.37 -28.44
CA ASP A 270 -17.19 10.56 -29.18
C ASP A 270 -18.63 10.97 -28.85
N VAL A 271 -18.86 12.26 -28.64
CA VAL A 271 -20.18 12.82 -28.40
C VAL A 271 -20.69 13.45 -29.69
N LYS A 272 -21.70 12.82 -30.29
CA LYS A 272 -22.43 13.41 -31.42
C LYS A 272 -23.20 14.62 -30.93
N VAL A 273 -22.91 15.78 -31.51
CA VAL A 273 -23.58 17.02 -31.12
C VAL A 273 -25.03 17.00 -31.61
N PRO A 274 -26.01 17.27 -30.73
CA PRO A 274 -27.42 17.26 -31.09
C PRO A 274 -27.84 18.55 -31.79
N VAL A 275 -28.86 18.47 -32.65
CA VAL A 275 -29.51 19.66 -33.21
C VAL A 275 -30.38 20.31 -32.13
N ILE A 276 -30.27 21.63 -31.97
CA ILE A 276 -31.13 22.45 -31.11
C ILE A 276 -31.88 23.43 -32.02
N GLU A 277 -33.20 23.40 -31.98
CA GLU A 277 -34.05 24.24 -32.83
C GLU A 277 -33.75 25.73 -32.60
N GLY A 278 -33.56 26.47 -33.70
CA GLY A 278 -33.25 27.90 -33.67
C GLY A 278 -31.78 28.24 -33.44
N TYR A 279 -30.91 27.24 -33.25
CA TYR A 279 -29.48 27.41 -33.04
C TYR A 279 -28.63 26.53 -33.97
N TYR A 280 -27.40 26.94 -34.25
CA TYR A 280 -26.38 26.10 -34.88
C TYR A 280 -25.15 25.98 -33.98
N ALA A 281 -24.59 24.79 -33.88
CA ALA A 281 -23.41 24.48 -33.10
C ALA A 281 -22.12 24.87 -33.83
N ASP A 282 -21.07 25.14 -33.07
CA ASP A 282 -19.71 25.37 -33.57
C ASP A 282 -19.05 24.09 -34.13
N LYS A 283 -19.50 22.90 -33.70
CA LYS A 283 -19.02 21.59 -34.16
C LYS A 283 -20.13 20.54 -34.16
N ALA A 284 -20.01 19.54 -35.03
CA ALA A 284 -20.96 18.42 -35.13
C ALA A 284 -20.61 17.22 -34.25
N ASN A 285 -19.36 17.13 -33.79
CA ASN A 285 -18.84 16.02 -32.99
C ASN A 285 -17.78 16.53 -32.01
N VAL A 286 -17.78 15.99 -30.79
CA VAL A 286 -16.69 16.14 -29.82
C VAL A 286 -15.95 14.82 -29.75
N PRO A 287 -14.68 14.75 -30.19
CA PRO A 287 -13.89 13.53 -30.06
C PRO A 287 -13.72 13.12 -28.59
N GLY A 288 -13.85 11.83 -28.31
CA GLY A 288 -13.65 11.26 -26.98
C GLY A 288 -12.17 11.32 -26.57
N PRO A 289 -11.81 12.08 -25.53
CA PRO A 289 -10.42 12.15 -25.10
C PRO A 289 -9.96 10.83 -24.48
N LYS A 290 -8.64 10.64 -24.37
CA LYS A 290 -8.07 9.54 -23.58
C LYS A 290 -8.48 9.70 -22.12
N ALA A 291 -8.82 8.61 -21.44
CA ALA A 291 -9.09 8.65 -20.01
C ALA A 291 -7.82 9.02 -19.23
N THR A 292 -7.97 9.94 -18.28
CA THR A 292 -6.93 10.39 -17.35
C THR A 292 -7.48 10.39 -15.93
N GLN A 293 -6.59 10.58 -14.94
CA GLN A 293 -6.99 10.75 -13.54
C GLN A 293 -7.37 12.21 -13.22
N GLU A 294 -8.11 12.84 -14.14
CA GLU A 294 -8.58 14.21 -14.04
C GLU A 294 -9.96 14.31 -14.68
N ASN A 295 -10.78 15.21 -14.17
CA ASN A 295 -12.05 15.54 -14.83
C ASN A 295 -11.76 16.41 -16.06
N ILE A 296 -12.38 16.08 -17.18
CA ILE A 296 -12.24 16.77 -18.46
C ILE A 296 -13.56 17.46 -18.76
N GLU A 297 -13.50 18.74 -19.11
CA GLU A 297 -14.67 19.53 -19.49
C GLU A 297 -14.49 20.09 -20.91
N THR A 298 -15.55 20.09 -21.70
CA THR A 298 -15.54 20.62 -23.07
C THR A 298 -16.85 21.33 -23.37
N ASN A 299 -16.78 22.52 -23.96
CA ASN A 299 -17.97 23.26 -24.39
C ASN A 299 -18.24 23.08 -25.89
N VAL A 300 -19.51 22.86 -26.21
CA VAL A 300 -20.10 23.05 -27.53
C VAL A 300 -20.92 24.32 -27.46
N VAL A 301 -20.58 25.28 -28.33
CA VAL A 301 -21.19 26.60 -28.33
C VAL A 301 -22.20 26.68 -29.46
N TYR A 302 -23.43 27.06 -29.11
CA TYR A 302 -24.51 27.29 -30.04
C TYR A 302 -24.73 28.79 -30.25
N ASN A 303 -24.93 29.15 -31.51
CA ASN A 303 -25.27 30.50 -31.92
C ASN A 303 -26.66 30.50 -32.55
N GLU A 304 -27.41 31.59 -32.41
CA GLU A 304 -28.74 31.70 -33.01
C GLU A 304 -28.66 31.63 -34.53
N ILE A 305 -29.65 30.96 -35.13
CA ILE A 305 -29.79 30.91 -36.58
C ILE A 305 -30.34 32.25 -37.09
N GLY A 306 -29.78 32.71 -38.22
CA GLY A 306 -30.18 33.93 -38.91
C GLY A 306 -31.60 33.86 -39.48
N LYS A 307 -32.06 35.00 -39.99
CA LYS A 307 -33.43 35.22 -40.41
C LYS A 307 -33.53 35.69 -41.86
N ILE A 308 -34.63 35.35 -42.50
CA ILE A 308 -35.04 35.88 -43.79
C ILE A 308 -35.77 37.20 -43.53
N VAL A 309 -35.21 38.29 -44.04
CA VAL A 309 -35.73 39.65 -43.84
C VAL A 309 -36.29 40.18 -45.16
N PRO A 310 -37.62 40.28 -45.32
CA PRO A 310 -38.23 40.89 -46.50
C PRO A 310 -37.92 42.39 -46.56
N VAL A 311 -37.31 42.84 -47.66
CA VAL A 311 -36.94 44.23 -47.91
C VAL A 311 -37.54 44.75 -49.21
N ASP A 312 -37.71 46.06 -49.32
CA ASP A 312 -38.04 46.75 -50.57
C ASP A 312 -36.81 46.79 -51.54
N PRO A 313 -36.97 47.25 -52.79
CA PRO A 313 -35.86 47.37 -53.74
C PRO A 313 -34.72 48.29 -53.28
N GLU A 314 -35.00 49.19 -52.35
CA GLU A 314 -34.03 50.09 -51.72
C GLU A 314 -33.31 49.45 -50.51
N GLY A 315 -33.73 48.25 -50.08
CA GLY A 315 -33.14 47.48 -48.98
C GLY A 315 -33.73 47.77 -47.60
N ASN A 316 -34.84 48.52 -47.50
CA ASN A 316 -35.50 48.77 -46.23
C ASN A 316 -36.45 47.62 -45.86
N PRO A 317 -36.50 47.17 -44.60
CA PRO A 317 -37.45 46.14 -44.16
C PRO A 317 -38.91 46.54 -44.39
N ILE A 318 -39.71 45.62 -44.93
CA ILE A 318 -41.14 45.87 -45.17
C ILE A 318 -41.91 45.75 -43.85
N PRO A 319 -42.62 46.80 -43.38
CA PRO A 319 -43.31 46.78 -42.10
C PRO A 319 -44.46 45.77 -42.04
N GLY A 320 -44.60 45.12 -40.88
CA GLY A 320 -45.73 44.20 -40.62
C GLY A 320 -45.61 42.82 -41.27
N VAL A 321 -44.48 42.53 -41.92
CA VAL A 321 -44.20 41.23 -42.54
C VAL A 321 -43.49 40.32 -41.53
N PRO A 322 -43.89 39.04 -41.40
CA PRO A 322 -43.22 38.10 -40.52
C PRO A 322 -41.76 37.88 -40.96
N ILE A 323 -40.84 38.02 -40.01
CA ILE A 323 -39.44 37.64 -40.17
C ILE A 323 -39.35 36.15 -39.86
N LEU A 324 -38.97 35.34 -40.86
CA LEU A 324 -38.84 33.88 -40.71
C LEU A 324 -37.41 33.51 -40.34
N GLN A 325 -37.24 32.58 -39.39
CA GLN A 325 -35.93 31.98 -39.12
C GLN A 325 -35.65 30.84 -40.11
N TYR A 326 -34.39 30.61 -40.46
CA TYR A 326 -34.03 29.43 -41.25
C TYR A 326 -34.33 28.12 -40.49
N LYS A 327 -34.65 27.07 -41.25
CA LYS A 327 -34.83 25.72 -40.69
C LYS A 327 -33.47 25.05 -40.46
N ASN A 328 -33.26 24.46 -39.28
CA ASN A 328 -32.11 23.59 -39.00
C ASN A 328 -32.02 22.42 -39.99
N ASP A 329 -30.79 21.98 -40.30
CA ASP A 329 -30.59 20.63 -40.83
C ASP A 329 -30.86 19.62 -39.71
N PRO A 330 -31.80 18.67 -39.87
CA PRO A 330 -32.12 17.71 -38.81
C PRO A 330 -30.99 16.71 -38.52
N ASN A 331 -29.99 16.60 -39.40
CA ASN A 331 -28.90 15.64 -39.28
C ASN A 331 -27.53 16.29 -39.03
N ASP A 332 -27.42 17.61 -39.20
CA ASP A 332 -26.18 18.36 -39.03
C ASP A 332 -26.42 19.60 -38.14
N PRO A 333 -25.99 19.59 -36.87
CA PRO A 333 -26.24 20.70 -35.95
C PRO A 333 -25.48 21.98 -36.33
N THR A 334 -24.56 21.92 -37.29
CA THR A 334 -23.78 23.07 -37.75
C THR A 334 -24.41 23.77 -38.94
N LYS A 335 -25.54 23.28 -39.45
CA LYS A 335 -26.14 23.74 -40.71
C LYS A 335 -27.62 24.04 -40.61
N VAL A 336 -28.05 24.83 -41.60
CA VAL A 336 -29.44 25.07 -41.94
C VAL A 336 -29.74 24.50 -43.32
N VAL A 337 -31.01 24.27 -43.61
CA VAL A 337 -31.50 23.80 -44.92
C VAL A 337 -32.22 24.92 -45.66
N VAL A 338 -32.47 24.67 -46.95
CA VAL A 338 -33.27 25.56 -47.78
C VAL A 338 -34.63 25.87 -47.14
N THR A 339 -34.94 27.15 -47.11
CA THR A 339 -36.17 27.68 -46.52
C THR A 339 -36.86 28.57 -47.54
N ASP A 340 -38.15 28.32 -47.79
CA ASP A 340 -38.97 29.11 -48.70
C ASP A 340 -39.13 30.53 -48.16
N THR A 341 -39.18 31.51 -49.06
CA THR A 341 -39.40 32.91 -48.68
C THR A 341 -40.87 33.14 -48.31
N PRO A 342 -41.17 34.04 -47.36
CA PRO A 342 -42.55 34.23 -46.89
C PRO A 342 -43.46 34.84 -47.96
N ASP A 343 -44.70 34.37 -48.07
CA ASP A 343 -45.69 35.08 -48.88
C ASP A 343 -46.02 36.43 -48.25
N VAL A 344 -45.73 37.52 -48.98
CA VAL A 344 -45.97 38.90 -48.53
C VAL A 344 -47.15 39.51 -49.29
N PRO A 345 -48.31 39.75 -48.64
CA PRO A 345 -49.50 40.27 -49.32
C PRO A 345 -49.24 41.61 -50.04
N GLY A 346 -49.55 41.66 -51.34
CA GLY A 346 -49.35 42.86 -52.18
C GLY A 346 -47.92 43.03 -52.72
N TYR A 347 -47.04 42.05 -52.51
CA TYR A 347 -45.68 42.04 -53.02
C TYR A 347 -45.37 40.70 -53.72
N THR A 348 -44.36 40.70 -54.58
CA THR A 348 -43.82 39.51 -55.25
C THR A 348 -42.29 39.53 -55.18
N THR A 349 -41.67 38.35 -55.06
CA THR A 349 -40.21 38.19 -55.12
C THR A 349 -39.83 37.17 -56.18
N ASP A 350 -38.71 37.37 -56.86
CA ASP A 350 -38.12 36.37 -57.77
C ASP A 350 -37.31 35.32 -56.99
N THR A 351 -37.04 35.56 -55.70
CA THR A 351 -36.30 34.64 -54.83
C THR A 351 -37.27 33.82 -54.02
N VAL A 352 -37.66 32.65 -54.52
CA VAL A 352 -38.67 31.78 -53.88
C VAL A 352 -38.16 31.01 -52.66
N SER A 353 -36.84 30.85 -52.52
CA SER A 353 -36.21 30.15 -51.41
C SER A 353 -34.77 30.61 -51.22
N VAL A 354 -34.27 30.55 -49.98
CA VAL A 354 -32.91 30.93 -49.63
C VAL A 354 -32.24 29.90 -48.72
N THR A 355 -30.92 29.85 -48.78
CA THR A 355 -30.05 29.14 -47.82
C THR A 355 -28.82 30.03 -47.60
N PRO A 356 -28.51 30.42 -46.36
CA PRO A 356 -27.37 31.30 -46.11
C PRO A 356 -26.06 30.50 -46.20
N ASN A 357 -24.98 31.18 -46.55
CA ASN A 357 -23.65 30.57 -46.52
C ASN A 357 -23.15 30.35 -45.08
N ILE A 358 -23.53 31.27 -44.18
CA ILE A 358 -23.25 31.21 -42.74
C ILE A 358 -24.60 31.10 -42.02
N PRO A 359 -24.85 30.03 -41.26
CA PRO A 359 -26.17 29.80 -40.64
C PRO A 359 -26.69 30.93 -39.74
N GLY A 360 -25.80 31.71 -39.12
CA GLY A 360 -26.13 32.83 -38.25
C GLY A 360 -26.40 34.16 -38.97
N GLU A 361 -26.24 34.24 -40.29
CA GLU A 361 -26.42 35.50 -41.03
C GLU A 361 -27.87 35.71 -41.46
N ASP A 362 -28.38 36.92 -41.18
CA ASP A 362 -29.65 37.38 -41.75
C ASP A 362 -29.51 37.60 -43.26
N THR A 363 -30.53 37.22 -44.01
CA THR A 363 -30.54 37.36 -45.48
C THR A 363 -31.68 38.28 -45.91
N PRO A 364 -31.35 39.46 -46.48
CA PRO A 364 -32.35 40.33 -47.05
C PRO A 364 -32.88 39.73 -48.36
N VAL A 365 -34.20 39.64 -48.49
CA VAL A 365 -34.88 39.20 -49.73
C VAL A 365 -35.70 40.35 -50.28
N VAL A 366 -35.44 40.73 -51.53
CA VAL A 366 -36.10 41.85 -52.18
C VAL A 366 -37.51 41.46 -52.64
N TYR A 367 -38.49 42.29 -52.30
CA TYR A 367 -39.89 42.18 -52.69
C TYR A 367 -40.33 43.41 -53.47
N ASN A 368 -40.84 43.20 -54.68
CA ASN A 368 -41.41 44.23 -55.52
C ASN A 368 -42.91 44.35 -55.26
N LYS A 369 -43.41 45.59 -55.08
CA LYS A 369 -44.84 45.82 -54.90
C LYS A 369 -45.59 45.45 -56.18
N VAL A 370 -46.68 44.71 -56.04
CA VAL A 370 -47.55 44.38 -57.18
C VAL A 370 -48.28 45.65 -57.57
N GLU A 371 -47.94 46.22 -58.73
CA GLU A 371 -48.72 47.32 -59.28
C GLU A 371 -50.11 46.79 -59.65
N THR A 372 -51.15 47.30 -58.96
CA THR A 372 -52.51 47.17 -59.47
C THR A 372 -52.58 47.85 -60.83
N PRO A 373 -53.01 47.16 -61.91
CA PRO A 373 -53.20 47.80 -63.19
C PRO A 373 -54.10 49.02 -63.00
N LYS A 374 -53.67 50.19 -63.47
CA LYS A 374 -54.57 51.33 -63.65
C LYS A 374 -55.62 50.92 -64.70
N ASP A 375 -56.82 50.63 -64.21
CA ASP A 375 -58.11 50.60 -64.89
C ASP A 375 -58.09 50.36 -66.41
N PRO A 376 -58.44 49.16 -66.93
CA PRO A 376 -58.70 49.00 -68.34
C PRO A 376 -60.07 49.61 -68.69
N GLU A 377 -59.99 50.70 -69.46
CA GLU A 377 -61.09 51.39 -70.11
C GLU A 377 -62.11 50.41 -70.74
N LYS A 378 -63.40 50.62 -70.42
CA LYS A 378 -64.56 49.86 -70.92
C LYS A 378 -64.77 50.01 -72.42
N THR A 379 -65.02 48.92 -73.16
CA THR A 379 -66.18 48.74 -74.10
C THR A 379 -66.28 47.28 -74.63
N PRO A 380 -67.38 46.80 -75.27
CA PRO A 380 -68.18 45.73 -74.69
C PRO A 380 -68.40 44.47 -75.57
N GLY A 381 -68.64 43.34 -74.89
CA GLY A 381 -69.70 42.37 -75.23
C GLY A 381 -69.41 41.25 -76.23
N ARG A 382 -69.47 39.99 -75.75
CA ARG A 382 -70.06 38.85 -76.48
C ARG A 382 -70.67 37.83 -75.49
N PRO A 383 -71.80 37.16 -75.80
CA PRO A 383 -72.67 36.56 -74.79
C PRO A 383 -72.21 35.20 -74.24
N SER A 384 -72.71 34.93 -73.05
CA SER A 384 -72.60 33.74 -72.21
C SER A 384 -73.34 32.52 -72.76
N THR A 385 -72.80 31.32 -72.49
CA THR A 385 -73.58 30.06 -72.42
C THR A 385 -73.03 29.18 -71.29
N PRO A 386 -73.87 28.38 -70.60
CA PRO A 386 -73.74 28.08 -69.18
C PRO A 386 -73.00 26.78 -68.82
N ALA A 387 -72.59 26.73 -67.54
CA ALA A 387 -71.95 25.62 -66.84
C ALA A 387 -72.82 24.35 -66.75
N PRO A 388 -72.19 23.18 -66.48
CA PRO A 388 -72.83 22.12 -65.72
C PRO A 388 -72.35 22.12 -64.26
N ALA A 389 -73.33 22.04 -63.35
CA ALA A 389 -73.16 21.82 -61.92
C ALA A 389 -73.43 20.32 -61.58
N PRO A 390 -73.29 19.85 -60.33
CA PRO A 390 -72.60 18.62 -59.97
C PRO A 390 -73.53 17.43 -59.65
N THR A 391 -72.96 16.22 -59.52
CA THR A 391 -73.60 15.12 -58.77
C THR A 391 -72.58 14.30 -57.96
N THR A 392 -72.90 14.14 -56.68
CA THR A 392 -72.31 13.23 -55.67
C THR A 392 -72.83 11.79 -55.89
N PRO A 393 -72.17 10.74 -55.36
CA PRO A 393 -72.78 10.07 -54.18
C PRO A 393 -71.78 9.54 -53.12
N GLU A 394 -72.30 9.45 -51.89
CA GLU A 394 -71.75 8.80 -50.68
C GLU A 394 -71.52 7.28 -50.83
N ALA A 395 -70.56 6.71 -50.06
CA ALA A 395 -70.81 5.66 -49.05
C ALA A 395 -69.52 5.18 -48.30
N LYS A 396 -69.64 5.06 -46.97
CA LYS A 396 -68.76 4.48 -45.89
C LYS A 396 -68.71 2.92 -45.95
N PRO A 397 -67.97 2.13 -45.09
CA PRO A 397 -67.24 2.44 -43.84
C PRO A 397 -65.82 1.79 -43.62
N GLN A 398 -65.21 2.16 -42.47
CA GLN A 398 -64.01 1.73 -41.69
C GLN A 398 -63.66 0.22 -41.60
N PRO A 399 -62.43 -0.19 -41.17
CA PRO A 399 -62.02 -0.29 -39.73
C PRO A 399 -60.56 0.18 -39.45
N ALA A 400 -60.20 0.91 -38.37
CA ALA A 400 -60.12 0.58 -36.93
C ALA A 400 -58.97 -0.37 -36.49
N ALA A 401 -57.89 0.21 -35.92
CA ALA A 401 -57.06 -0.34 -34.82
C ALA A 401 -56.23 0.82 -34.22
N LYS A 402 -56.77 1.52 -33.21
CA LYS A 402 -56.54 1.38 -31.76
C LYS A 402 -55.26 2.04 -31.26
N GLU A 403 -55.50 3.19 -30.63
CA GLU A 403 -54.61 3.96 -29.76
C GLU A 403 -54.24 3.20 -28.48
N GLN A 404 -53.09 3.57 -27.91
CA GLN A 404 -52.66 3.22 -26.56
C GLN A 404 -52.43 4.54 -25.79
N PRO A 405 -53.00 4.73 -24.59
CA PRO A 405 -52.87 5.97 -23.84
C PRO A 405 -51.64 5.98 -22.92
N LYS A 406 -51.24 7.22 -22.63
CA LYS A 406 -50.18 7.73 -21.74
C LYS A 406 -50.62 7.66 -20.27
N ALA A 407 -49.69 7.40 -19.33
CA ALA A 407 -49.38 8.26 -18.16
C ALA A 407 -48.65 7.54 -16.99
N ASP A 408 -47.54 8.16 -16.60
CA ASP A 408 -47.07 8.49 -15.23
C ASP A 408 -46.60 7.45 -14.18
N LYS A 409 -45.75 8.02 -13.31
CA LYS A 409 -44.70 7.51 -12.40
C LYS A 409 -45.23 7.01 -11.02
N PRO A 410 -44.36 6.48 -10.12
CA PRO A 410 -44.65 5.41 -9.15
C PRO A 410 -44.70 5.86 -7.68
N ALA A 411 -45.09 4.94 -6.77
CA ALA A 411 -44.55 4.80 -5.41
C ALA A 411 -45.00 3.48 -4.74
N ALA A 412 -44.22 3.02 -3.76
CA ALA A 412 -44.19 1.70 -3.12
C ALA A 412 -45.20 1.48 -1.97
N GLU A 413 -45.51 0.21 -1.63
CA GLU A 413 -45.39 -0.43 -0.29
C GLU A 413 -45.96 -1.88 -0.24
N LEU A 414 -45.33 -2.76 0.57
CA LEU A 414 -45.74 -4.10 1.05
C LEU A 414 -46.79 -3.97 2.21
N PRO A 415 -47.51 -5.00 2.77
CA PRO A 415 -47.29 -6.48 2.79
C PRO A 415 -48.56 -7.43 2.74
N GLN A 416 -48.33 -8.77 2.83
CA GLN A 416 -49.15 -9.88 3.42
C GLN A 416 -50.53 -10.30 2.80
N MET A 417 -51.07 -11.54 2.80
CA MET A 417 -50.80 -12.85 3.45
C MET A 417 -51.62 -14.02 2.80
N GLY A 418 -51.09 -15.26 2.88
CA GLY A 418 -51.77 -16.59 3.05
C GLY A 418 -52.34 -17.32 1.81
N ASP A 419 -52.26 -18.64 1.64
CA ASP A 419 -51.64 -19.75 2.40
C ASP A 419 -51.74 -21.07 1.58
N ALA A 420 -50.97 -22.09 2.00
CA ALA A 420 -51.01 -23.55 1.70
C ALA A 420 -50.37 -24.06 0.38
N ASP A 421 -49.47 -25.07 0.32
CA ASP A 421 -48.97 -26.05 1.31
C ASP A 421 -47.66 -26.74 0.79
N ASN A 422 -46.67 -26.83 1.68
CA ASN A 422 -45.80 -27.99 2.06
C ASN A 422 -44.67 -28.61 1.20
N ASN A 423 -43.49 -28.63 1.87
CA ASN A 423 -42.38 -29.62 1.92
C ASN A 423 -41.49 -29.83 0.67
N SER A 424 -40.16 -30.03 0.74
CA SER A 424 -39.14 -30.02 1.79
C SER A 424 -37.77 -30.31 1.12
N ILE A 425 -36.71 -29.64 1.55
CA ILE A 425 -35.34 -30.17 1.76
C ILE A 425 -34.46 -30.58 0.54
N ALA A 426 -33.22 -30.07 0.61
CA ALA A 426 -31.94 -30.63 0.18
C ALA A 426 -31.41 -30.43 -1.27
N ALA A 427 -30.28 -29.72 -1.30
CA ALA A 427 -28.97 -30.20 -1.75
C ALA A 427 -28.60 -30.21 -3.24
N LEU A 428 -27.39 -29.67 -3.46
CA LEU A 428 -26.29 -30.17 -4.30
C LEU A 428 -26.61 -30.59 -5.75
N GLY A 429 -25.88 -29.99 -6.69
CA GLY A 429 -25.43 -30.74 -7.86
C GLY A 429 -25.35 -29.95 -9.16
N ALA A 430 -24.12 -29.53 -9.47
CA ALA A 430 -23.46 -29.54 -10.78
C ALA A 430 -24.31 -29.52 -12.07
N VAL A 431 -24.00 -28.55 -12.95
CA VAL A 431 -23.95 -28.80 -14.41
C VAL A 431 -22.76 -28.09 -15.03
N MET A 432 -21.91 -28.92 -15.66
CA MET A 432 -20.79 -28.60 -16.55
C MET A 432 -21.27 -28.04 -17.90
N ILE A 433 -20.38 -27.34 -18.64
CA ILE A 433 -20.23 -27.30 -20.11
C ILE A 433 -19.01 -26.38 -20.38
N THR A 434 -17.78 -26.91 -20.55
CA THR A 434 -17.07 -27.31 -21.80
C THR A 434 -16.81 -26.22 -22.84
N SER A 435 -15.57 -26.29 -23.40
CA SER A 435 -15.03 -25.73 -24.67
C SER A 435 -14.35 -24.34 -24.55
N LEU A 436 -13.12 -24.05 -25.01
CA LEU A 436 -12.10 -24.74 -25.83
C LEU A 436 -10.69 -24.21 -25.45
N LEU A 437 -9.73 -25.12 -25.22
CA LEU A 437 -8.30 -24.84 -25.07
C LEU A 437 -7.60 -25.05 -26.42
N SER A 438 -7.06 -23.98 -26.98
CA SER A 438 -6.09 -24.03 -28.08
C SER A 438 -4.67 -24.22 -27.51
N LEU A 439 -3.94 -25.20 -28.04
CA LEU A 439 -2.55 -25.53 -27.71
C LEU A 439 -1.60 -25.09 -28.83
N PHE A 440 -0.35 -24.78 -28.42
CA PHE A 440 0.89 -24.51 -29.18
C PHE A 440 1.11 -23.07 -29.68
N GLY A 441 2.26 -22.41 -29.47
CA GLY A 441 3.55 -22.92 -29.00
C GLY A 441 4.55 -21.84 -28.56
N PHE A 442 5.55 -22.33 -27.82
CA PHE A 442 6.68 -21.61 -27.24
C PHE A 442 7.72 -21.18 -28.29
N ALA A 443 8.28 -19.98 -28.11
CA ALA A 443 9.69 -19.70 -28.42
C ALA A 443 10.20 -18.55 -27.55
N SER A 444 10.82 -18.89 -26.41
CA SER A 444 11.63 -17.96 -25.63
C SER A 444 13.03 -17.87 -26.24
N LYS A 445 13.49 -16.67 -26.60
CA LYS A 445 14.92 -16.38 -26.82
C LYS A 445 15.41 -15.46 -25.71
N LYS A 446 16.34 -15.98 -24.91
CA LYS A 446 17.10 -15.27 -23.88
C LYS A 446 18.27 -14.50 -24.51
N LYS A 447 18.47 -13.29 -23.96
CA LYS A 447 19.72 -12.55 -23.66
C LYS A 447 20.83 -12.43 -24.71
N LYS A 448 21.23 -11.18 -24.96
CA LYS A 448 22.62 -10.73 -24.80
C LYS A 448 22.64 -9.22 -24.53
N ASP A 449 23.02 -8.86 -23.30
CA ASP A 449 23.65 -7.59 -22.99
C ASP A 449 25.16 -7.85 -23.05
N GLU A 450 25.90 -7.00 -23.76
CA GLU A 450 27.36 -6.89 -23.70
C GLU A 450 27.77 -5.47 -24.15
N GLU A 451 28.11 -4.66 -23.14
CA GLU A 451 29.21 -3.70 -23.01
C GLU A 451 29.75 -2.81 -24.15
N ASN A 452 30.11 -1.59 -23.70
CA ASN A 452 31.10 -0.62 -24.19
C ASN A 452 30.73 0.29 -25.37
N ILE A 453 30.55 1.59 -25.08
CA ILE A 453 31.53 2.69 -25.26
C ILE A 453 31.18 3.83 -24.30
#